data_AF-A0A1G7DPW9-F1
#
_entry.id   AF-A0A1G7DPW9-F1
#
_cell.length_a   1.000
_cell.length_b   1.000
_cell.length_c   1.000
_cell.angle_alpha   90.00
_cell.angle_beta   90.00
_cell.angle_gamma   90.00
#
_symmetry.space_group_name_H-M   'P 1'
#
loop_
_entity.id
_entity.type
_entity.pdbx_description
1 polymer ?
#
loop_
_entity_poly.entity_id
_entity_poly.type
_entity_poly.pdbx_seq_one_letter_code
_entity_poly.pdbx_strand_id
1 'polypeptide(L)'
;MHGLGPVRLPHYDGRAAGPHSLLADVAAWTGSEPMRRLLEPHGGALPGTSTADDLAYLEAFSAVHWDFRAGRERHETDLAPLDPEQERLVGRAALALGLGADAKPRRRHYTHVLVLGGLVGSCLFRTRFAAQLLAEGITADNVTGVGGFRPLGAADFEAAAVSGLPCEGFEVDAIESTLKRAFDLRGEPRIDQGGDPHTAPGRAWKVATYEAGPVVVRAVAAPSSQPDRRRADTVDTCRFWADEVVDLAPGDSVLVVTSSPYTAFQHCDAIAHMGLPYGCAVDTVGVDPSILPEPHLRKAHTASGYLQEVRSTIRSMQRLYDAAYAAVQGRGVKAPSAAAR
;
A
#
# COMPACT_ATOMS: atom_id res chain seq x y z
N MET A 1 29.68 1.39 -16.97
CA MET A 1 28.81 1.18 -15.80
C MET A 1 27.42 0.82 -16.31
N HIS A 2 27.07 -0.47 -16.33
CA HIS A 2 25.74 -0.92 -16.73
C HIS A 2 24.69 -0.48 -15.69
N GLY A 3 23.55 0.02 -16.15
CA GLY A 3 22.42 0.37 -15.28
C GLY A 3 21.82 -0.88 -14.63
N LEU A 4 21.30 -0.74 -13.41
CA LEU A 4 20.53 -1.80 -12.76
C LEU A 4 19.21 -1.99 -13.53
N GLY A 5 18.99 -3.18 -14.08
CA GLY A 5 17.76 -3.49 -14.82
C GLY A 5 16.55 -3.59 -13.89
N PRO A 6 15.34 -3.21 -14.34
CA PRO A 6 14.13 -3.31 -13.53
C PRO A 6 13.82 -4.77 -13.19
N VAL A 7 13.39 -4.99 -11.96
CA VAL A 7 12.97 -6.27 -11.41
C VAL A 7 11.45 -6.29 -11.38
N ARG A 8 10.85 -7.32 -11.97
CA ARG A 8 9.40 -7.49 -12.00
C ARG A 8 8.89 -7.77 -10.58
N LEU A 9 7.89 -7.00 -10.13
CA LEU A 9 7.17 -7.31 -8.90
C LEU A 9 6.26 -8.56 -9.09
N PRO A 10 6.01 -9.32 -8.00
CA PRO A 10 5.14 -10.48 -8.04
C PRO A 10 3.79 -10.18 -8.69
N HIS A 11 3.29 -11.10 -9.51
CA HIS A 11 2.03 -10.90 -10.21
C HIS A 11 0.99 -11.95 -9.82
N TYR A 12 -0.20 -11.47 -9.46
CA TYR A 12 -1.34 -12.33 -9.15
C TYR A 12 -2.60 -11.87 -9.89
N ASP A 13 -3.14 -12.76 -10.73
CA ASP A 13 -4.31 -12.49 -11.57
C ASP A 13 -5.62 -13.12 -11.03
N GLY A 14 -5.61 -13.62 -9.80
CA GLY A 14 -6.76 -14.29 -9.17
C GLY A 14 -6.86 -15.79 -9.46
N ARG A 15 -5.92 -16.38 -10.22
CA ARG A 15 -6.03 -17.79 -10.65
C ARG A 15 -5.42 -18.76 -9.65
N ALA A 16 -5.94 -20.00 -9.64
CA ALA A 16 -5.50 -21.09 -8.77
C ALA A 16 -4.04 -21.52 -8.98
N ALA A 17 -3.48 -21.32 -10.19
CA ALA A 17 -2.04 -21.58 -10.45
C ALA A 17 -1.12 -20.45 -9.95
N GLY A 18 -1.69 -19.28 -9.62
CA GLY A 18 -0.96 -18.09 -9.20
C GLY A 18 -0.02 -18.28 -8.00
N PRO A 19 -0.34 -19.08 -6.96
CA PRO A 19 0.56 -19.28 -5.83
C PRO A 19 1.95 -19.81 -6.21
N HIS A 20 2.06 -20.72 -7.18
CA HIS A 20 3.36 -21.24 -7.63
C HIS A 20 4.19 -20.16 -8.35
N SER A 21 3.56 -19.34 -9.20
CA SER A 21 4.28 -18.24 -9.88
C SER A 21 4.71 -17.16 -8.89
N LEU A 22 3.95 -16.93 -7.81
CA LEU A 22 4.32 -15.98 -6.77
C LEU A 22 5.60 -16.41 -6.03
N LEU A 23 5.76 -17.70 -5.71
CA LEU A 23 7.00 -18.20 -5.10
C LEU A 23 8.22 -17.94 -6.00
N ALA A 24 8.08 -18.15 -7.31
CA ALA A 24 9.14 -17.87 -8.29
C ALA A 24 9.42 -16.36 -8.44
N ASP A 25 8.38 -15.53 -8.48
CA ASP A 25 8.52 -14.08 -8.55
C ASP A 25 9.23 -13.52 -7.29
N VAL A 26 8.90 -14.03 -6.09
CA VAL A 26 9.58 -13.64 -4.84
C VAL A 26 11.05 -14.05 -4.89
N ALA A 27 11.36 -15.29 -5.30
CA ALA A 27 12.73 -15.75 -5.45
C ALA A 27 13.55 -14.86 -6.42
N ALA A 28 12.94 -14.49 -7.56
CA ALA A 28 13.56 -13.62 -8.55
C ALA A 28 13.83 -12.21 -8.01
N TRP A 29 12.92 -11.64 -7.20
CA TRP A 29 13.12 -10.34 -6.59
C TRP A 29 14.21 -10.37 -5.51
N THR A 30 14.17 -11.36 -4.62
CA THR A 30 15.12 -11.57 -3.53
C THR A 30 16.54 -11.78 -4.06
N GLY A 31 16.72 -12.65 -5.05
CA GLY A 31 18.02 -12.97 -5.66
C GLY A 31 18.51 -11.97 -6.72
N SER A 32 17.80 -10.84 -6.89
CA SER A 32 18.06 -9.91 -7.98
C SER A 32 19.39 -9.15 -7.83
N GLU A 33 19.93 -8.70 -8.96
CA GLU A 33 21.16 -7.91 -8.98
C GLU A 33 21.06 -6.61 -8.16
N PRO A 34 19.98 -5.80 -8.25
CA PRO A 34 19.84 -4.62 -7.40
C PRO A 34 19.90 -4.94 -5.90
N MET A 35 19.30 -6.06 -5.47
CA MET A 35 19.36 -6.49 -4.07
C MET A 35 20.79 -6.80 -3.65
N ARG A 36 21.51 -7.64 -4.42
CA ARG A 36 22.91 -7.98 -4.11
C ARG A 36 23.80 -6.73 -4.02
N ARG A 37 23.61 -5.78 -4.94
CA ARG A 37 24.37 -4.53 -4.97
C ARG A 37 24.09 -3.63 -3.77
N LEU A 38 22.92 -3.73 -3.14
CA LEU A 38 22.64 -3.05 -1.86
C LEU A 38 23.34 -3.71 -0.66
N LEU A 39 23.63 -5.00 -0.72
CA LEU A 39 24.29 -5.74 0.36
C LEU A 39 25.82 -5.54 0.36
N GLU A 40 26.42 -5.49 -0.83
CA GLU A 40 27.88 -5.41 -1.03
C GLU A 40 28.60 -4.35 -0.18
N PRO A 41 28.11 -3.09 -0.06
CA PRO A 41 28.80 -2.05 0.71
C PRO A 41 28.94 -2.36 2.21
N HIS A 42 28.12 -3.27 2.74
CA HIS A 42 28.18 -3.71 4.12
C HIS A 42 28.82 -5.11 4.26
N GLY A 43 29.45 -5.62 3.21
CA GLY A 43 30.02 -6.98 3.18
C GLY A 43 28.96 -8.09 3.19
N GLY A 44 27.71 -7.77 2.88
CA GLY A 44 26.61 -8.72 2.85
C GLY A 44 26.58 -9.55 1.57
N ALA A 45 26.15 -10.80 1.69
CA ALA A 45 25.93 -11.72 0.57
C ALA A 45 24.80 -12.69 0.93
N LEU A 46 23.92 -12.97 -0.05
CA LEU A 46 22.83 -13.92 0.13
C LEU A 46 23.39 -15.33 0.34
N PRO A 47 22.82 -16.12 1.27
CA PRO A 47 23.18 -17.53 1.45
C PRO A 47 23.03 -18.38 0.19
N GLY A 48 21.99 -18.12 -0.61
CA GLY A 48 21.70 -18.84 -1.86
C GLY A 48 21.25 -20.29 -1.67
N THR A 49 20.86 -20.68 -0.45
CA THR A 49 20.42 -22.04 -0.11
C THR A 49 18.94 -22.26 -0.42
N SER A 50 18.09 -21.28 -0.10
CA SER A 50 16.67 -21.27 -0.44
C SER A 50 16.10 -19.86 -0.36
N THR A 51 14.95 -19.60 -1.00
CA THR A 51 14.28 -18.30 -0.93
C THR A 51 13.89 -17.93 0.50
N ALA A 52 13.50 -18.91 1.33
CA ALA A 52 13.17 -18.68 2.72
C ALA A 52 14.40 -18.26 3.55
N ASP A 53 15.55 -18.93 3.33
CA ASP A 53 16.80 -18.56 4.02
C ASP A 53 17.31 -17.19 3.57
N ASP A 54 17.20 -16.88 2.27
CA ASP A 54 17.60 -15.59 1.73
C ASP A 54 16.74 -14.45 2.29
N LEU A 55 15.42 -14.64 2.40
CA LEU A 55 14.52 -13.66 3.01
C LEU A 55 14.80 -13.49 4.51
N ALA A 56 15.04 -14.58 5.24
CA ALA A 56 15.41 -14.53 6.65
C ALA A 56 16.74 -13.79 6.86
N TYR A 57 17.73 -14.04 6.00
CA TYR A 57 18.99 -13.29 5.97
C TYR A 57 18.75 -11.81 5.71
N LEU A 58 17.97 -11.46 4.69
CA LEU A 58 17.68 -10.06 4.34
C LEU A 58 16.94 -9.32 5.47
N GLU A 59 16.02 -9.98 6.17
CA GLU A 59 15.34 -9.39 7.34
C GLU A 59 16.34 -9.09 8.46
N ALA A 60 17.20 -10.05 8.81
CA ALA A 60 18.22 -9.86 9.84
C ALA A 60 19.24 -8.78 9.44
N PHE A 61 19.72 -8.82 8.20
CA PHE A 61 20.66 -7.84 7.64
C PHE A 61 20.07 -6.42 7.64
N SER A 62 18.85 -6.27 7.10
CA SER A 62 18.21 -4.96 6.99
C SER A 62 17.83 -4.38 8.36
N ALA A 63 17.55 -5.22 9.36
CA ALA A 63 17.33 -4.76 10.73
C ALA A 63 18.59 -4.12 11.36
N VAL A 64 19.79 -4.56 10.97
CA VAL A 64 21.05 -3.99 11.46
C VAL A 64 21.45 -2.75 10.67
N HIS A 65 21.33 -2.79 9.34
CA HIS A 65 21.92 -1.77 8.47
C HIS A 65 20.94 -0.69 8.01
N TRP A 66 19.64 -0.99 7.94
CA TRP A 66 18.64 -0.15 7.28
C TRP A 66 17.44 0.22 8.17
N ASP A 67 17.46 -0.12 9.47
CA ASP A 67 16.40 0.24 10.40
C ASP A 67 16.64 1.61 11.06
N PHE A 68 16.50 2.67 10.27
CA PHE A 68 16.70 4.04 10.75
C PHE A 68 15.56 4.51 11.68
N ARG A 69 14.39 3.86 11.61
CA ARG A 69 13.21 4.20 12.42
C ARG A 69 13.37 3.81 13.89
N ALA A 70 14.07 2.72 14.21
CA ALA A 70 14.21 2.18 15.57
C ALA A 70 12.88 2.14 16.37
N GLY A 71 11.75 1.84 15.69
CA GLY A 71 10.41 1.79 16.28
C GLY A 71 9.54 3.06 16.15
N ARG A 72 10.07 4.18 15.65
CA ARG A 72 9.32 5.44 15.43
C ARG A 72 8.44 5.43 14.17
N GLU A 73 7.53 6.39 14.02
CA GLU A 73 6.73 6.57 12.80
C GLU A 73 7.58 7.02 11.60
N ARG A 74 7.10 6.77 10.36
CA ARG A 74 7.85 7.12 9.12
C ARG A 74 8.19 8.61 9.01
N HIS A 75 7.35 9.48 9.57
CA HIS A 75 7.51 10.92 9.51
C HIS A 75 8.41 11.48 10.63
N GLU A 76 8.82 10.65 11.59
CA GLU A 76 9.60 11.00 12.78
C GLU A 76 11.07 10.56 12.68
N THR A 77 11.55 10.20 11.49
CA THR A 77 12.89 9.64 11.30
C THR A 77 13.82 10.66 10.66
N ASP A 78 14.94 10.94 11.33
CA ASP A 78 16.00 11.81 10.82
C ASP A 78 16.73 11.20 9.62
N LEU A 79 17.37 12.05 8.83
CA LEU A 79 18.21 11.63 7.72
C LEU A 79 19.49 10.98 8.24
N ALA A 80 19.74 9.74 7.80
CA ALA A 80 21.04 9.11 7.96
C ALA A 80 21.95 9.57 6.81
N PRO A 81 23.12 10.18 7.10
CA PRO A 81 24.03 10.60 6.05
C PRO A 81 24.65 9.38 5.35
N LEU A 82 24.51 9.33 4.03
CA LEU A 82 25.19 8.38 3.15
C LEU A 82 26.14 9.16 2.24
N ASP A 83 27.20 8.52 1.77
CA ASP A 83 28.08 9.19 0.80
C ASP A 83 27.39 9.32 -0.58
N PRO A 84 27.81 10.25 -1.45
CA PRO A 84 27.15 10.48 -2.74
C PRO A 84 27.16 9.28 -3.70
N GLU A 85 28.08 8.33 -3.55
CA GLU A 85 28.09 7.10 -4.36
C GLU A 85 27.06 6.11 -3.85
N GLN A 86 26.98 5.93 -2.54
CA GLN A 86 25.95 5.15 -1.86
C GLN A 86 24.55 5.68 -2.16
N GLU A 87 24.33 6.99 -2.07
CA GLU A 87 23.02 7.60 -2.38
C GLU A 87 22.57 7.28 -3.82
N ARG A 88 23.49 7.40 -4.79
CA ARG A 88 23.21 7.08 -6.21
C ARG A 88 22.97 5.59 -6.42
N LEU A 89 23.69 4.72 -5.71
CA LEU A 89 23.47 3.28 -5.74
C LEU A 89 22.09 2.93 -5.19
N VAL A 90 21.77 3.43 -4.00
CA VAL A 90 20.50 3.20 -3.31
C VAL A 90 19.32 3.67 -4.15
N GLY A 91 19.37 4.89 -4.68
CA GLY A 91 18.29 5.41 -5.53
C GLY A 91 18.05 4.53 -6.76
N ARG A 92 19.12 4.15 -7.49
CA ARG A 92 18.98 3.27 -8.67
C ARG A 92 18.48 1.88 -8.31
N ALA A 93 18.98 1.30 -7.22
CA ALA A 93 18.58 -0.03 -6.80
C ALA A 93 17.12 -0.05 -6.33
N ALA A 94 16.69 0.95 -5.57
CA ALA A 94 15.31 1.07 -5.11
C ALA A 94 14.33 1.21 -6.28
N LEU A 95 14.64 2.06 -7.27
CA LEU A 95 13.82 2.19 -8.48
C LEU A 95 13.77 0.87 -9.26
N ALA A 96 14.92 0.20 -9.43
CA ALA A 96 14.99 -1.11 -10.08
C ALA A 96 14.20 -2.19 -9.33
N LEU A 97 14.13 -2.12 -7.99
CA LEU A 97 13.34 -3.02 -7.14
C LEU A 97 11.83 -2.70 -7.11
N GLY A 98 11.38 -1.68 -7.86
CA GLY A 98 9.96 -1.36 -8.02
C GLY A 98 9.43 -0.27 -7.08
N LEU A 99 10.30 0.53 -6.44
CA LEU A 99 9.90 1.65 -5.58
C LEU A 99 9.70 2.97 -6.37
N GLY A 100 9.55 2.88 -7.70
CA GLY A 100 9.32 4.00 -8.62
C GLY A 100 7.86 4.12 -9.08
N ALA A 101 7.57 5.14 -9.89
CA ALA A 101 6.23 5.44 -10.42
C ALA A 101 5.95 4.80 -11.81
N ASP A 102 6.79 3.85 -12.22
CA ASP A 102 6.73 3.27 -13.57
C ASP A 102 5.63 2.21 -13.73
N ALA A 103 5.14 1.66 -12.62
CA ALA A 103 4.05 0.68 -12.63
C ALA A 103 2.78 1.29 -13.26
N LYS A 104 2.24 0.62 -14.28
CA LYS A 104 1.00 0.99 -14.95
C LYS A 104 -0.10 -0.01 -14.64
N PRO A 105 -1.39 0.41 -14.63
CA PRO A 105 -2.50 -0.52 -14.55
C PRO A 105 -2.42 -1.53 -15.71
N ARG A 106 -2.53 -2.82 -15.41
CA ARG A 106 -2.47 -3.88 -16.44
C ARG A 106 -3.81 -4.11 -17.12
N ARG A 107 -4.90 -3.62 -16.53
CA ARG A 107 -6.27 -3.77 -17.02
C ARG A 107 -6.83 -2.41 -17.41
N ARG A 108 -7.79 -2.43 -18.33
CA ARG A 108 -8.61 -1.25 -18.67
C ARG A 108 -9.79 -1.05 -17.73
N HIS A 109 -10.17 -2.11 -17.02
CA HIS A 109 -11.31 -2.14 -16.12
C HIS A 109 -10.94 -2.87 -14.82
N TYR A 110 -11.40 -2.34 -13.69
CA TYR A 110 -11.27 -2.93 -12.36
C TYR A 110 -12.62 -2.90 -11.66
N THR A 111 -12.98 -3.95 -10.90
CA THR A 111 -14.22 -3.89 -10.10
C THR A 111 -14.06 -2.92 -8.92
N HIS A 112 -12.82 -2.75 -8.43
CA HIS A 112 -12.49 -1.82 -7.36
C HIS A 112 -11.20 -1.04 -7.60
N VAL A 113 -11.24 0.26 -7.32
CA VAL A 113 -10.06 1.10 -7.10
C VAL A 113 -9.97 1.38 -5.60
N LEU A 114 -8.85 1.01 -4.98
CA LEU A 114 -8.62 1.15 -3.55
C LEU A 114 -7.52 2.19 -3.30
N VAL A 115 -7.89 3.37 -2.82
CA VAL A 115 -6.96 4.47 -2.52
C VAL A 115 -6.49 4.37 -1.07
N LEU A 116 -5.20 4.10 -0.88
CA LEU A 116 -4.64 3.94 0.46
C LEU A 116 -4.46 5.29 1.16
N GLY A 117 -4.92 5.37 2.41
CA GLY A 117 -4.77 6.51 3.31
C GLY A 117 -3.32 6.81 3.71
N GLY A 118 -3.14 7.98 4.31
CA GLY A 118 -1.92 8.40 4.96
C GLY A 118 -2.09 9.75 5.65
N LEU A 119 -1.01 10.54 5.70
CA LEU A 119 -1.11 11.95 6.08
C LEU A 119 -1.98 12.72 5.06
N VAL A 120 -2.46 13.91 5.43
CA VAL A 120 -3.40 14.70 4.60
C VAL A 120 -2.93 14.87 3.15
N GLY A 121 -1.65 15.21 2.95
CA GLY A 121 -1.06 15.34 1.62
C GLY A 121 -1.16 14.05 0.80
N SER A 122 -0.93 12.89 1.44
CA SER A 122 -1.04 11.57 0.79
C SER A 122 -2.47 11.25 0.37
N CYS A 123 -3.46 11.52 1.22
CA CYS A 123 -4.86 11.38 0.85
C CYS A 123 -5.18 12.22 -0.38
N LEU A 124 -4.74 13.49 -0.41
CA LEU A 124 -5.01 14.39 -1.53
C LEU A 124 -4.42 13.89 -2.84
N PHE A 125 -3.10 13.65 -2.90
CA PHE A 125 -2.46 13.35 -4.17
C PHE A 125 -2.80 11.95 -4.69
N ARG A 126 -3.05 10.96 -3.82
CA ARG A 126 -3.42 9.60 -4.24
C ARG A 126 -4.84 9.56 -4.76
N THR A 127 -5.78 10.25 -4.10
CA THR A 127 -7.16 10.34 -4.57
C THR A 127 -7.25 11.10 -5.89
N ARG A 128 -6.50 12.21 -6.04
CA ARG A 128 -6.41 12.91 -7.33
C ARG A 128 -5.83 12.00 -8.42
N PHE A 129 -4.78 11.25 -8.12
CA PHE A 129 -4.17 10.34 -9.09
C PHE A 129 -5.15 9.23 -9.51
N ALA A 130 -5.93 8.68 -8.59
CA ALA A 130 -7.00 7.74 -8.92
C ALA A 130 -8.04 8.35 -9.87
N ALA A 131 -8.51 9.57 -9.60
CA ALA A 131 -9.44 10.28 -10.48
C ALA A 131 -8.82 10.57 -11.87
N GLN A 132 -7.52 10.92 -11.92
CA GLN A 132 -6.79 11.11 -13.17
C GLN A 132 -6.73 9.81 -14.00
N LEU A 133 -6.41 8.67 -13.38
CA LEU A 133 -6.40 7.38 -14.07
C LEU A 133 -7.78 7.07 -14.69
N LEU A 134 -8.85 7.38 -13.97
CA LEU A 134 -10.21 7.20 -14.46
C LEU A 134 -10.53 8.13 -15.65
N ALA A 135 -10.14 9.40 -15.55
CA ALA A 135 -10.28 10.37 -16.64
C ALA A 135 -9.47 10.00 -17.89
N GLU A 136 -8.33 9.30 -17.72
CA GLU A 136 -7.45 8.83 -18.79
C GLU A 136 -7.88 7.47 -19.40
N GLY A 137 -9.03 6.93 -18.99
CA GLY A 137 -9.66 5.78 -19.63
C GLY A 137 -9.50 4.45 -18.90
N ILE A 138 -8.97 4.43 -17.68
CA ILE A 138 -9.21 3.30 -16.76
C ILE A 138 -10.66 3.40 -16.28
N THR A 139 -11.37 2.29 -16.22
CA THR A 139 -12.74 2.26 -15.71
C THR A 139 -12.82 1.46 -14.42
N ALA A 140 -13.77 1.80 -13.55
CA ALA A 140 -14.05 1.02 -12.37
C ALA A 140 -15.49 1.13 -11.90
N ASP A 141 -15.99 0.11 -11.22
CA ASP A 141 -17.34 0.12 -10.65
C ASP A 141 -17.36 0.83 -9.29
N ASN A 142 -16.27 0.71 -8.53
CA ASN A 142 -16.16 1.25 -7.18
C ASN A 142 -14.83 1.98 -6.98
N VAL A 143 -14.87 3.11 -6.28
CA VAL A 143 -13.68 3.80 -5.76
C VAL A 143 -13.81 3.88 -4.24
N THR A 144 -12.87 3.29 -3.51
CA THR A 144 -12.87 3.35 -2.05
C THR A 144 -11.57 3.94 -1.53
N GLY A 145 -11.66 5.03 -0.77
CA GLY A 145 -10.55 5.50 0.06
C GLY A 145 -10.58 4.80 1.41
N VAL A 146 -9.46 4.22 1.82
CA VAL A 146 -9.33 3.46 3.07
C VAL A 146 -8.36 4.14 4.02
N GLY A 147 -8.79 4.39 5.25
CA GLY A 147 -7.98 4.96 6.32
C GLY A 147 -8.39 4.44 7.68
N GLY A 148 -8.12 5.23 8.72
CA GLY A 148 -8.54 4.90 10.08
C GLY A 148 -8.81 6.15 10.90
N PHE A 149 -9.26 5.95 12.14
CA PHE A 149 -9.40 7.00 13.15
C PHE A 149 -8.05 7.35 13.78
N ARG A 150 -7.05 7.65 12.93
CA ARG A 150 -5.77 8.22 13.36
C ARG A 150 -5.98 9.74 13.53
N PRO A 151 -5.78 10.30 14.74
CA PRO A 151 -5.87 11.74 14.93
C PRO A 151 -4.87 12.47 14.04
N LEU A 152 -5.31 13.59 13.47
CA LEU A 152 -4.48 14.49 12.71
C LEU A 152 -3.66 15.38 13.66
N GLY A 153 -2.37 15.56 13.34
CA GLY A 153 -1.49 16.47 14.06
C GLY A 153 -1.53 17.91 13.52
N ALA A 154 -0.82 18.83 14.16
CA ALA A 154 -0.74 20.24 13.74
C ALA A 154 -0.30 20.41 12.27
N ALA A 155 0.73 19.66 11.85
CA ALA A 155 1.21 19.68 10.46
C ALA A 155 0.18 19.13 9.46
N ASP A 156 -0.65 18.16 9.87
CA ASP A 156 -1.74 17.64 9.04
C ASP A 156 -2.82 18.72 8.86
N PHE A 157 -3.21 19.42 9.93
CA PHE A 157 -4.18 20.51 9.86
C PHE A 157 -3.66 21.70 9.05
N GLU A 158 -2.39 22.05 9.16
CA GLU A 158 -1.76 23.08 8.33
C GLU A 158 -1.80 22.68 6.85
N ALA A 159 -1.42 21.45 6.51
CA ALA A 159 -1.51 20.94 5.15
C ALA A 159 -2.94 20.94 4.62
N ALA A 160 -3.93 20.58 5.45
CA ALA A 160 -5.34 20.63 5.10
C ALA A 160 -5.80 22.07 4.81
N ALA A 161 -5.45 23.02 5.68
CA ALA A 161 -5.81 24.43 5.53
C ALA A 161 -5.21 25.05 4.26
N VAL A 162 -3.90 24.84 4.01
CA VAL A 162 -3.22 25.33 2.80
C VAL A 162 -3.79 24.69 1.54
N SER A 163 -4.27 23.44 1.63
CA SER A 163 -4.88 22.72 0.50
C SER A 163 -6.37 23.01 0.32
N GLY A 164 -6.99 23.78 1.23
CA GLY A 164 -8.43 24.05 1.25
C GLY A 164 -9.29 22.79 1.49
N LEU A 165 -8.80 21.85 2.28
CA LEU A 165 -9.51 20.61 2.62
C LEU A 165 -10.17 20.73 4.00
N PRO A 166 -11.51 20.62 4.10
CA PRO A 166 -12.16 20.54 5.41
C PRO A 166 -11.81 19.20 6.06
N CYS A 167 -11.24 19.21 7.26
CA CYS A 167 -10.92 18.00 8.04
C CYS A 167 -11.28 18.24 9.50
N GLU A 168 -12.02 17.33 10.12
CA GLU A 168 -12.60 17.54 11.46
C GLU A 168 -11.74 16.96 12.59
N GLY A 169 -10.97 15.90 12.33
CA GLY A 169 -10.00 15.42 13.32
C GLY A 169 -9.20 14.19 12.97
N PHE A 170 -9.64 13.39 12.00
CA PHE A 170 -9.06 12.08 11.69
C PHE A 170 -8.64 11.94 10.23
N GLU A 171 -7.75 11.00 9.97
CA GLU A 171 -7.30 10.64 8.61
C GLU A 171 -8.46 10.30 7.66
N VAL A 172 -9.51 9.63 8.14
CA VAL A 172 -10.69 9.33 7.32
C VAL A 172 -11.41 10.60 6.84
N ASP A 173 -11.36 11.70 7.58
CA ASP A 173 -11.96 12.98 7.16
C ASP A 173 -11.19 13.56 5.98
N ALA A 174 -9.85 13.46 6.01
CA ALA A 174 -9.02 13.88 4.88
C ALA A 174 -9.27 13.00 3.64
N ILE A 175 -9.46 11.69 3.82
CA ILE A 175 -9.85 10.80 2.73
C ILE A 175 -11.20 11.22 2.14
N GLU A 176 -12.21 11.39 2.98
CA GLU A 176 -13.56 11.76 2.54
C GLU A 176 -13.55 13.09 1.79
N SER A 177 -12.89 14.12 2.34
CA SER A 177 -12.80 15.44 1.71
C SER A 177 -12.04 15.43 0.38
N THR A 178 -11.00 14.61 0.26
CA THR A 178 -10.26 14.47 -1.00
C THR A 178 -11.05 13.69 -2.05
N LEU A 179 -11.84 12.69 -1.65
CA LEU A 179 -12.77 11.98 -2.54
C LEU A 179 -13.86 12.91 -3.04
N LYS A 180 -14.49 13.68 -2.13
CA LYS A 180 -15.49 14.71 -2.50
C LYS A 180 -14.96 15.64 -3.57
N ARG A 181 -13.75 16.18 -3.34
CA ARG A 181 -13.11 17.10 -4.28
C ARG A 181 -12.76 16.44 -5.61
N ALA A 182 -12.18 15.24 -5.60
CA ALA A 182 -11.69 14.61 -6.82
C ALA A 182 -12.81 14.09 -7.73
N PHE A 183 -13.95 13.69 -7.16
CA PHE A 183 -15.08 13.12 -7.88
C PHE A 183 -16.30 14.06 -7.96
N ASP A 184 -16.16 15.34 -7.58
CA ASP A 184 -17.25 16.34 -7.50
C ASP A 184 -18.49 15.78 -6.78
N LEU A 185 -18.28 15.11 -5.65
CA LEU A 185 -19.36 14.50 -4.88
C LEU A 185 -20.17 15.59 -4.19
N ARG A 186 -21.47 15.61 -4.44
CA ARG A 186 -22.42 16.59 -3.89
C ARG A 186 -23.45 15.89 -3.03
N GLY A 187 -23.92 16.58 -2.00
CA GLY A 187 -24.93 16.06 -1.07
C GLY A 187 -24.33 15.22 0.05
N GLU A 188 -25.23 14.69 0.88
CA GLU A 188 -24.87 13.90 2.04
C GLU A 188 -24.67 12.41 1.68
N PRO A 189 -23.66 11.74 2.25
CA PRO A 189 -23.49 10.31 2.08
C PRO A 189 -24.55 9.50 2.82
N ARG A 190 -24.76 8.26 2.39
CA ARG A 190 -25.25 7.23 3.30
C ARG A 190 -24.11 6.85 4.25
N ILE A 191 -24.30 7.08 5.54
CA ILE A 191 -23.33 6.74 6.58
C ILE A 191 -23.78 5.47 7.29
N ASP A 192 -22.87 4.50 7.35
CA ASP A 192 -22.93 3.40 8.30
C ASP A 192 -21.71 3.49 9.23
N GLN A 193 -21.91 3.36 10.54
CA GLN A 193 -20.85 3.57 11.52
C GLN A 193 -21.15 2.88 12.85
N GLY A 194 -20.10 2.58 13.60
CA GLY A 194 -20.20 2.02 14.94
C GLY A 194 -19.03 2.41 15.82
N GLY A 195 -19.27 2.39 17.13
CA GLY A 195 -18.30 2.88 18.13
C GLY A 195 -18.19 4.41 18.15
N ASP A 196 -17.34 4.91 19.05
CA ASP A 196 -17.03 6.33 19.17
C ASP A 196 -15.52 6.54 18.96
N PRO A 197 -15.11 7.26 17.89
CA PRO A 197 -13.69 7.43 17.58
C PRO A 197 -12.94 8.34 18.55
N HIS A 198 -13.64 9.16 19.35
CA HIS A 198 -13.00 10.03 20.34
C HIS A 198 -12.69 9.30 21.65
N THR A 199 -13.45 8.27 21.99
CA THR A 199 -13.26 7.48 23.22
C THR A 199 -12.61 6.12 22.97
N ALA A 200 -12.92 5.46 21.85
CA ALA A 200 -12.42 4.13 21.51
C ALA A 200 -12.10 4.00 20.00
N PRO A 201 -11.11 4.77 19.48
CA PRO A 201 -10.78 4.79 18.05
C PRO A 201 -10.41 3.42 17.47
N GLY A 202 -9.82 2.52 18.28
CA GLY A 202 -9.51 1.15 17.84
C GLY A 202 -10.74 0.28 17.60
N ARG A 203 -11.91 0.65 18.14
CA ARG A 203 -13.19 -0.08 18.01
C ARG A 203 -14.18 0.62 17.07
N ALA A 204 -13.92 1.88 16.74
CA ALA A 204 -14.77 2.66 15.87
C ALA A 204 -14.57 2.28 14.40
N TRP A 205 -15.65 2.38 13.62
CA TRP A 205 -15.63 2.19 12.17
C TRP A 205 -16.65 3.12 11.50
N LYS A 206 -16.40 3.46 10.24
CA LYS A 206 -17.29 4.31 9.43
C LYS A 206 -17.17 3.94 7.96
N VAL A 207 -18.31 3.91 7.27
CA VAL A 207 -18.46 3.77 5.83
C VAL A 207 -19.36 4.89 5.35
N ALA A 208 -18.78 5.90 4.70
CA ALA A 208 -19.55 6.95 4.00
C ALA A 208 -19.65 6.58 2.52
N THR A 209 -20.86 6.39 2.01
CA THR A 209 -21.12 6.01 0.61
C THR A 209 -21.78 7.13 -0.17
N TYR A 210 -21.22 7.43 -1.34
CA TYR A 210 -21.71 8.39 -2.32
C TYR A 210 -22.00 7.70 -3.65
N GLU A 211 -23.13 8.01 -4.25
CA GLU A 211 -23.44 7.61 -5.63
C GLU A 211 -22.91 8.69 -6.59
N ALA A 212 -21.92 8.36 -7.41
CA ALA A 212 -21.23 9.29 -8.31
C ALA A 212 -21.44 8.88 -9.78
N GLY A 213 -22.68 8.96 -10.25
CA GLY A 213 -23.03 8.48 -11.59
C GLY A 213 -22.87 6.96 -11.70
N PRO A 214 -22.02 6.43 -12.60
CA PRO A 214 -21.83 4.99 -12.75
C PRO A 214 -20.87 4.38 -11.72
N VAL A 215 -20.21 5.20 -10.89
CA VAL A 215 -19.22 4.74 -9.90
C VAL A 215 -19.76 4.95 -8.49
N VAL A 216 -19.62 3.95 -7.64
CA VAL A 216 -19.89 4.11 -6.20
C VAL A 216 -18.61 4.53 -5.49
N VAL A 217 -18.65 5.66 -4.80
CA VAL A 217 -17.48 6.22 -4.08
C VAL A 217 -17.66 6.05 -2.58
N ARG A 218 -16.65 5.52 -1.89
CA ARG A 218 -16.70 5.26 -0.44
C ARG A 218 -15.49 5.81 0.29
N ALA A 219 -15.71 6.36 1.48
CA ALA A 219 -14.66 6.59 2.47
C ALA A 219 -14.85 5.59 3.62
N VAL A 220 -13.81 4.81 3.93
CA VAL A 220 -13.87 3.72 4.91
C VAL A 220 -12.80 3.91 5.99
N ALA A 221 -13.24 3.88 7.24
CA ALA A 221 -12.39 3.65 8.41
C ALA A 221 -12.79 2.33 9.05
N ALA A 222 -11.81 1.44 9.21
CA ALA A 222 -12.01 0.13 9.81
C ALA A 222 -11.67 0.12 11.30
N PRO A 223 -12.28 -0.78 12.09
CA PRO A 223 -11.82 -1.05 13.43
C PRO A 223 -10.50 -1.86 13.38
N SER A 224 -9.77 -1.85 14.49
CA SER A 224 -8.58 -2.69 14.67
C SER A 224 -9.00 -4.13 14.94
N SER A 225 -8.27 -5.11 14.40
CA SER A 225 -8.39 -6.51 14.84
C SER A 225 -7.82 -6.76 16.24
N GLN A 226 -7.08 -5.79 16.80
CA GLN A 226 -6.54 -5.82 18.16
C GLN A 226 -6.81 -4.48 18.86
N PRO A 227 -8.10 -4.14 19.10
CA PRO A 227 -8.52 -2.80 19.52
C PRO A 227 -7.93 -2.36 20.87
N ASP A 228 -7.62 -3.31 21.75
CA ASP A 228 -7.05 -3.03 23.08
C ASP A 228 -5.52 -2.88 23.06
N ARG A 229 -4.87 -3.14 21.93
CA ARG A 229 -3.39 -3.14 21.81
C ARG A 229 -2.88 -2.09 20.84
N ARG A 230 -3.59 -1.88 19.73
CA ARG A 230 -3.16 -0.98 18.66
C ARG A 230 -4.35 -0.44 17.88
N ARG A 231 -4.14 0.70 17.22
CA ARG A 231 -5.04 1.21 16.18
C ARG A 231 -5.08 0.26 14.98
N ALA A 232 -6.11 0.41 14.15
CA ALA A 232 -6.21 -0.30 12.87
C ALA A 232 -5.00 0.01 11.99
N ASP A 233 -4.46 -1.01 11.34
CA ASP A 233 -3.42 -0.86 10.34
C ASP A 233 -3.99 -1.07 8.92
N THR A 234 -3.14 -0.95 7.90
CA THR A 234 -3.58 -1.14 6.51
C THR A 234 -4.17 -2.52 6.26
N VAL A 235 -3.72 -3.57 6.96
CA VAL A 235 -4.25 -4.93 6.80
C VAL A 235 -5.65 -5.02 7.37
N ASP A 236 -5.90 -4.45 8.55
CA ASP A 236 -7.23 -4.37 9.13
C ASP A 236 -8.20 -3.63 8.20
N THR A 237 -7.77 -2.47 7.67
CA THR A 237 -8.65 -1.69 6.79
C THR A 237 -8.94 -2.40 5.48
N CYS A 238 -7.96 -3.07 4.87
CA CYS A 238 -8.18 -3.84 3.64
C CYS A 238 -9.13 -5.03 3.88
N ARG A 239 -8.99 -5.74 5.01
CA ARG A 239 -9.86 -6.87 5.34
C ARG A 239 -11.29 -6.45 5.66
N PHE A 240 -11.46 -5.44 6.51
CA PHE A 240 -12.78 -4.89 6.80
C PHE A 240 -13.48 -4.40 5.54
N TRP A 241 -12.75 -3.70 4.67
CA TRP A 241 -13.29 -3.29 3.37
C TRP A 241 -13.72 -4.51 2.53
N ALA A 242 -12.84 -5.50 2.39
CA ALA A 242 -13.12 -6.69 1.58
C ALA A 242 -14.29 -7.51 2.12
N ASP A 243 -14.37 -7.74 3.43
CA ASP A 243 -15.39 -8.58 4.05
C ASP A 243 -16.73 -7.85 4.27
N GLU A 244 -16.69 -6.64 4.85
CA GLU A 244 -17.89 -5.99 5.39
C GLU A 244 -18.45 -4.92 4.44
N VAL A 245 -17.66 -4.42 3.49
CA VAL A 245 -18.06 -3.29 2.63
C VAL A 245 -18.39 -3.73 1.21
N VAL A 246 -17.61 -4.64 0.62
CA VAL A 246 -17.78 -5.04 -0.79
C VAL A 246 -18.01 -6.52 -1.02
N ASP A 247 -17.87 -7.38 -0.01
CA ASP A 247 -17.92 -8.85 -0.14
C ASP A 247 -17.04 -9.35 -1.31
N LEU A 248 -15.74 -9.03 -1.21
CA LEU A 248 -14.77 -9.27 -2.27
C LEU A 248 -14.73 -10.75 -2.65
N ALA A 249 -14.84 -11.06 -3.94
CA ALA A 249 -15.04 -12.41 -4.42
C ALA A 249 -14.02 -12.83 -5.51
N PRO A 250 -13.87 -14.15 -5.76
CA PRO A 250 -13.09 -14.62 -6.89
C PRO A 250 -13.60 -14.04 -8.21
N GLY A 251 -12.68 -13.55 -9.04
CA GLY A 251 -12.99 -12.86 -10.29
C GLY A 251 -12.97 -11.33 -10.18
N ASP A 252 -13.03 -10.78 -8.96
CA ASP A 252 -12.82 -9.36 -8.74
C ASP A 252 -11.41 -8.91 -9.09
N SER A 253 -11.28 -7.60 -9.27
CA SER A 253 -10.01 -6.97 -9.59
C SER A 253 -9.85 -5.64 -8.91
N VAL A 254 -8.74 -5.54 -8.17
CA VAL A 254 -8.44 -4.40 -7.31
C VAL A 254 -7.23 -3.65 -7.86
N LEU A 255 -7.41 -2.38 -8.19
CA LEU A 255 -6.32 -1.45 -8.44
C LEU A 255 -6.02 -0.67 -7.16
N VAL A 256 -4.90 -0.98 -6.52
CA VAL A 256 -4.44 -0.27 -5.33
C VAL A 256 -3.67 0.98 -5.73
N VAL A 257 -4.03 2.13 -5.16
CA VAL A 257 -3.39 3.42 -5.44
C VAL A 257 -2.62 3.90 -4.21
N THR A 258 -1.33 4.18 -4.38
CA THR A 258 -0.43 4.61 -3.32
C THR A 258 0.65 5.60 -3.78
N SER A 259 1.66 5.90 -2.95
CA SER A 259 2.86 6.65 -3.30
C SER A 259 3.96 5.74 -3.85
N SER A 260 4.71 6.21 -4.86
CA SER A 260 5.73 5.41 -5.54
C SER A 260 6.73 4.68 -4.64
N PRO A 261 7.30 5.28 -3.56
CA PRO A 261 8.28 4.58 -2.72
C PRO A 261 7.68 3.39 -1.96
N TYR A 262 6.35 3.33 -1.84
CA TYR A 262 5.63 2.31 -1.09
C TYR A 262 5.05 1.20 -1.97
N THR A 263 5.09 1.38 -3.31
CA THR A 263 4.45 0.50 -4.28
C THR A 263 4.83 -0.96 -4.07
N ALA A 264 6.13 -1.27 -3.98
CA ALA A 264 6.60 -2.65 -3.93
C ALA A 264 6.08 -3.41 -2.70
N PHE A 265 6.23 -2.85 -1.50
CA PHE A 265 5.78 -3.52 -0.28
C PHE A 265 4.24 -3.60 -0.20
N GLN A 266 3.53 -2.53 -0.59
CA GLN A 266 2.06 -2.53 -0.55
C GLN A 266 1.44 -3.41 -1.62
N HIS A 267 2.11 -3.58 -2.76
CA HIS A 267 1.68 -4.56 -3.76
C HIS A 267 1.75 -5.98 -3.21
N CYS A 268 2.87 -6.34 -2.56
CA CYS A 268 3.04 -7.66 -1.96
C CYS A 268 2.05 -7.90 -0.82
N ASP A 269 1.83 -6.92 0.06
CA ASP A 269 0.84 -7.02 1.14
C ASP A 269 -0.59 -7.12 0.59
N ALA A 270 -0.92 -6.37 -0.47
CA ALA A 270 -2.24 -6.45 -1.11
C ALA A 270 -2.49 -7.84 -1.72
N ILE A 271 -1.50 -8.47 -2.35
CA ILE A 271 -1.64 -9.86 -2.82
C ILE A 271 -1.76 -10.82 -1.63
N ALA A 272 -0.93 -10.68 -0.60
CA ALA A 272 -0.92 -11.58 0.54
C ALA A 272 -2.21 -11.52 1.38
N HIS A 273 -2.85 -10.35 1.46
CA HIS A 273 -4.00 -10.11 2.34
C HIS A 273 -5.34 -9.92 1.61
N MET A 274 -5.34 -9.63 0.32
CA MET A 274 -6.57 -9.55 -0.51
C MET A 274 -6.52 -10.53 -1.69
N GLY A 275 -5.43 -10.54 -2.47
CA GLY A 275 -5.34 -11.40 -3.65
C GLY A 275 -5.54 -12.88 -3.33
N LEU A 276 -4.62 -13.46 -2.57
CA LEU A 276 -4.65 -14.89 -2.22
C LEU A 276 -5.89 -15.29 -1.39
N PRO A 277 -6.29 -14.55 -0.34
CA PRO A 277 -7.40 -14.99 0.50
C PRO A 277 -8.77 -14.95 -0.19
N TYR A 278 -8.98 -14.01 -1.13
CA TYR A 278 -10.27 -13.79 -1.80
C TYR A 278 -10.28 -14.24 -3.26
N GLY A 279 -9.14 -14.67 -3.82
CA GLY A 279 -9.04 -15.07 -5.23
C GLY A 279 -9.23 -13.92 -6.21
N CYS A 280 -8.97 -12.68 -5.78
CA CYS A 280 -9.10 -11.50 -6.63
C CYS A 280 -7.76 -11.14 -7.28
N ALA A 281 -7.80 -10.48 -8.43
CA ALA A 281 -6.60 -9.92 -9.02
C ALA A 281 -6.19 -8.61 -8.35
N VAL A 282 -4.89 -8.35 -8.29
CA VAL A 282 -4.36 -7.14 -7.68
C VAL A 282 -3.34 -6.48 -8.62
N ASP A 283 -3.55 -5.21 -8.91
CA ASP A 283 -2.52 -4.32 -9.44
C ASP A 283 -2.26 -3.19 -8.42
N THR A 284 -1.08 -2.58 -8.49
CA THR A 284 -0.73 -1.44 -7.63
C THR A 284 -0.01 -0.38 -8.46
N VAL A 285 -0.41 0.87 -8.28
CA VAL A 285 0.20 2.03 -8.93
C VAL A 285 0.59 3.07 -7.90
N GLY A 286 1.75 3.67 -8.12
CA GLY A 286 2.33 4.66 -7.23
C GLY A 286 2.41 6.03 -7.89
N VAL A 287 1.91 7.08 -7.24
CA VAL A 287 2.17 8.46 -7.63
C VAL A 287 3.46 8.96 -6.99
N ASP A 288 4.29 9.64 -7.77
CA ASP A 288 5.56 10.20 -7.30
C ASP A 288 5.33 11.53 -6.55
N PRO A 289 5.58 11.57 -5.23
CA PRO A 289 5.40 12.78 -4.44
C PRO A 289 6.41 13.89 -4.77
N SER A 290 7.49 13.62 -5.49
CA SER A 290 8.51 14.62 -5.82
C SER A 290 8.11 15.55 -6.97
N ILE A 291 7.17 15.11 -7.82
CA ILE A 291 6.73 15.83 -9.02
C ILE A 291 5.30 16.37 -8.91
N LEU A 292 4.75 16.44 -7.70
CA LEU A 292 3.38 16.92 -7.48
C LEU A 292 3.21 18.37 -7.97
N PRO A 293 2.08 18.72 -8.59
CA PRO A 293 1.79 20.11 -8.97
C PRO A 293 1.90 21.11 -7.81
N GLU A 294 1.52 20.73 -6.59
CA GLU A 294 1.53 21.55 -5.38
C GLU A 294 2.93 21.56 -4.72
N PRO A 295 3.72 22.65 -4.83
CA PRO A 295 5.11 22.63 -4.38
C PRO A 295 5.28 22.40 -2.88
N HIS A 296 4.33 22.87 -2.07
CA HIS A 296 4.32 22.71 -0.61
C HIS A 296 4.05 21.27 -0.15
N LEU A 297 3.54 20.40 -1.04
CA LEU A 297 3.34 18.97 -0.77
C LEU A 297 4.43 18.10 -1.38
N ARG A 298 5.34 18.66 -2.19
CA ARG A 298 6.40 17.89 -2.81
C ARG A 298 7.33 17.33 -1.76
N LYS A 299 7.61 16.03 -1.87
CA LYS A 299 8.58 15.35 -1.00
C LYS A 299 9.46 14.42 -1.81
N ALA A 300 10.74 14.75 -1.89
CA ALA A 300 11.74 13.83 -2.39
C ALA A 300 11.99 12.73 -1.36
N HIS A 301 12.07 11.49 -1.82
CA HIS A 301 12.43 10.37 -0.95
C HIS A 301 13.95 10.28 -0.85
N THR A 302 14.46 10.22 0.37
CA THR A 302 15.91 10.18 0.60
C THR A 302 16.44 8.76 0.41
N ALA A 303 17.75 8.61 0.25
CA ALA A 303 18.37 7.30 0.14
C ALA A 303 18.13 6.43 1.40
N SER A 304 18.29 6.99 2.60
CA SER A 304 17.92 6.30 3.86
C SER A 304 16.44 5.91 3.89
N GLY A 305 15.56 6.78 3.38
CA GLY A 305 14.14 6.49 3.20
C GLY A 305 13.92 5.32 2.24
N TYR A 306 14.63 5.26 1.12
CA TYR A 306 14.51 4.14 0.18
C TYR A 306 14.96 2.82 0.82
N LEU A 307 16.08 2.81 1.55
CA LEU A 307 16.52 1.62 2.28
C LEU A 307 15.49 1.15 3.32
N GLN A 308 14.84 2.08 4.01
CA GLN A 308 13.74 1.77 4.93
C GLN A 308 12.56 1.11 4.21
N GLU A 309 12.19 1.58 3.02
CA GLU A 309 11.09 1.01 2.24
C GLU A 309 11.48 -0.29 1.50
N VAL A 310 12.76 -0.47 1.15
CA VAL A 310 13.31 -1.76 0.70
C VAL A 310 13.18 -2.80 1.82
N ARG A 311 13.52 -2.43 3.06
CA ARG A 311 13.28 -3.27 4.24
C ARG A 311 11.79 -3.59 4.42
N SER A 312 10.89 -2.61 4.28
CA SER A 312 9.46 -2.88 4.29
C SER A 312 9.06 -3.87 3.20
N THR A 313 9.66 -3.78 2.01
CA THR A 313 9.42 -4.70 0.89
C THR A 313 9.93 -6.11 1.19
N ILE A 314 11.11 -6.28 1.79
CA ILE A 314 11.62 -7.59 2.26
C ILE A 314 10.59 -8.27 3.16
N ARG A 315 10.04 -7.53 4.13
CA ARG A 315 9.01 -8.05 5.06
C ARG A 315 7.72 -8.44 4.35
N SER A 316 7.27 -7.63 3.40
CA SER A 316 6.05 -7.93 2.62
C SER A 316 6.27 -9.11 1.65
N MET A 317 7.49 -9.26 1.10
CA MET A 317 7.89 -10.43 0.30
C MET A 317 7.89 -11.70 1.14
N GLN A 318 8.38 -11.67 2.39
CA GLN A 318 8.28 -12.79 3.32
C GLN A 318 6.82 -13.17 3.58
N ARG A 319 5.96 -12.19 3.92
CA ARG A 319 4.52 -12.45 4.12
C ARG A 319 3.85 -13.05 2.89
N LEU A 320 4.18 -12.54 1.70
CA LEU A 320 3.66 -13.05 0.44
C LEU A 320 4.15 -14.47 0.16
N TYR A 321 5.44 -14.75 0.40
CA TYR A 321 6.02 -16.09 0.27
C TYR A 321 5.30 -17.09 1.19
N ASP A 322 5.12 -16.74 2.46
CA ASP A 322 4.45 -17.59 3.44
C ASP A 322 2.99 -17.86 3.04
N ALA A 323 2.27 -16.82 2.59
CA ALA A 323 0.89 -16.95 2.13
C ALA A 323 0.78 -17.82 0.87
N ALA A 324 1.65 -17.61 -0.12
CA ALA A 324 1.69 -18.39 -1.35
C ALA A 324 2.08 -19.85 -1.07
N TYR A 325 3.05 -20.08 -0.18
CA TYR A 325 3.47 -21.42 0.22
C TYR A 325 2.31 -22.16 0.91
N ALA A 326 1.62 -21.50 1.86
CA ALA A 326 0.44 -22.07 2.51
C ALA A 326 -0.68 -22.41 1.51
N ALA A 327 -0.92 -21.55 0.51
CA ALA A 327 -1.89 -21.78 -0.55
C ALA A 327 -1.53 -22.98 -1.43
N VAL A 328 -0.25 -23.14 -1.81
CA VAL A 328 0.25 -24.32 -2.54
C VAL A 328 0.04 -25.61 -1.74
N GLN A 329 0.22 -25.57 -0.42
CA GLN A 329 0.00 -26.71 0.47
C GLN A 329 -1.49 -26.99 0.75
N GLY A 330 -2.42 -26.22 0.15
CA GLY A 330 -3.86 -26.38 0.35
C GLY A 330 -4.38 -25.88 1.71
N ARG A 331 -3.64 -24.99 2.39
CA ARG A 331 -3.93 -24.54 3.77
C ARG A 331 -4.48 -23.10 3.90
N GLY A 332 -4.91 -22.45 2.82
CA GLY A 332 -5.10 -20.99 2.85
C GLY A 332 -6.24 -20.35 2.04
N VAL A 333 -7.15 -21.11 1.43
CA VAL A 333 -8.29 -20.52 0.70
C VAL A 333 -9.49 -20.40 1.64
N LYS A 334 -10.02 -19.19 1.84
CA LYS A 334 -11.27 -18.97 2.57
C LYS A 334 -12.38 -19.73 1.82
N ALA A 335 -13.03 -20.68 2.49
CA ALA A 335 -14.22 -21.30 1.92
C ALA A 335 -15.28 -20.20 1.67
N PRO A 336 -16.00 -20.21 0.55
CA PRO A 336 -17.03 -19.22 0.28
C PRO A 336 -18.00 -19.17 1.47
N SER A 337 -18.22 -17.97 2.00
CA SER A 337 -19.21 -17.73 3.04
C SER A 337 -20.56 -18.25 2.53
N ALA A 338 -21.12 -19.26 3.20
CA ALA A 338 -22.49 -19.66 2.95
C ALA A 338 -23.38 -18.50 3.39
N ALA A 339 -23.87 -17.72 2.42
CA ALA A 339 -24.82 -16.65 2.64
C ALA A 339 -25.95 -17.17 3.55
N ALA A 340 -26.07 -16.57 4.73
CA ALA A 340 -27.25 -16.75 5.56
C ALA A 340 -28.43 -16.16 4.80
N ARG A 341 -29.42 -17.01 4.53
CA ARG A 341 -30.72 -16.65 3.98
C ARG A 341 -31.52 -15.81 4.97
#